data_AF-A0A842HJK1-F1
#
_entry.id   AF-A0A842HJK1-F1
#
_cell.length_a   1.000
_cell.length_b   1.000
_cell.length_c   1.000
_cell.angle_alpha   90.00
_cell.angle_beta   90.00
_cell.angle_gamma   90.00
#
_symmetry.space_group_name_H-M   'P 1'
#
loop_
_entity.id
_entity.type
_entity.pdbx_description
1 polymer ?
#
loop_
_entity_poly.entity_id
_entity_poly.type
_entity_poly.pdbx_seq_one_letter_code
_entity_poly.pdbx_strand_id
1 'polypeptide(L)'
;MKRANISANSSCAPAPNYAEARGAESKADFIHKLGIVRKELNESRIWLRILHKTGAPASELVAPLLGEVTELSRIIESSLKTARSHH
;
A
#
# COMPACT_ATOMS: atom_id res chain seq x y z
N MET A 1 -11.21 19.03 -19.95
CA MET A 1 -10.53 17.77 -19.57
C MET A 1 -9.62 18.03 -18.37
N LYS A 2 -10.09 17.78 -17.13
CA LYS A 2 -9.23 17.85 -15.94
C LYS A 2 -8.43 16.56 -15.86
N ARG A 3 -7.10 16.66 -15.96
CA ARG A 3 -6.19 15.53 -15.75
C ARG A 3 -6.45 14.97 -14.36
N ALA A 4 -6.79 13.69 -14.28
CA ALA A 4 -6.84 12.94 -13.03
C ALA A 4 -5.40 12.86 -12.50
N ASN A 5 -5.02 13.83 -11.68
CA ASN A 5 -3.80 13.79 -10.90
C ASN A 5 -4.02 12.75 -9.78
N ILE A 6 -3.96 11.47 -10.12
CA ILE A 6 -3.72 10.40 -9.15
C ILE A 6 -2.33 10.70 -8.62
N SER A 7 -2.32 11.40 -7.50
CA SER A 7 -1.15 11.88 -6.78
C SER A 7 -0.11 10.79 -6.67
N ALA A 8 1.06 11.01 -7.30
CA ALA A 8 2.26 10.18 -7.17
C ALA A 8 2.67 9.91 -5.70
N ASN A 9 2.11 10.64 -4.74
CA ASN A 9 2.30 10.42 -3.31
C ASN A 9 1.66 9.11 -2.80
N SER A 10 0.45 8.72 -3.22
CA SER A 10 -0.22 7.55 -2.63
C SER A 10 0.33 6.22 -3.18
N SER A 11 0.75 6.19 -4.45
CA SER A 11 1.41 5.02 -5.04
C SER A 11 2.85 4.82 -4.54
N CYS A 12 3.53 5.88 -4.08
CA CYS A 12 4.95 5.83 -3.71
C CYS A 12 5.20 5.93 -2.20
N ALA A 13 4.25 6.42 -1.38
CA ALA A 13 4.37 6.48 0.09
C ALA A 13 4.58 5.14 0.82
N PRO A 14 4.12 3.97 0.32
CA PRO A 14 4.38 2.69 0.99
C PRO A 14 5.87 2.35 1.08
N ALA A 15 6.66 2.71 0.06
CA ALA A 15 8.07 2.36 -0.03
C ALA A 15 8.95 3.10 1.02
N PRO A 16 8.88 4.44 1.17
CA PRO A 16 9.57 5.17 2.23
C PRO A 16 9.14 4.71 3.63
N ASN A 17 7.84 4.54 3.87
CA ASN A 17 7.33 4.13 5.18
C ASN A 17 7.74 2.69 5.54
N TYR A 18 7.86 1.79 4.56
CA TYR A 18 8.41 0.45 4.77
C TYR A 18 9.92 0.48 5.06
N ALA A 19 10.68 1.35 4.38
CA ALA A 19 12.10 1.56 4.65
C ALA A 19 12.33 2.13 6.07
N GLU A 20 11.49 3.06 6.52
CA GLU A 20 11.53 3.58 7.88
C GLU A 20 11.12 2.54 8.92
N ALA A 21 10.15 1.67 8.61
CA ALA A 21 9.83 0.54 9.47
C ALA A 21 11.06 -0.38 9.61
N ARG A 22 11.76 -0.69 8.52
CA ARG A 22 13.01 -1.50 8.59
C ARG A 22 14.09 -0.89 9.50
N GLY A 23 14.09 0.43 9.72
CA GLY A 23 14.98 1.14 10.65
C GLY A 23 14.38 1.46 12.03
N ALA A 24 13.22 0.89 12.38
CA ALA A 24 12.54 1.20 13.63
C ALA A 24 13.37 0.82 14.87
N GLU A 25 13.47 1.75 15.83
CA GLU A 25 14.26 1.59 17.06
C GLU A 25 13.63 0.58 18.05
N SER A 26 12.35 0.26 17.88
CA SER A 26 11.67 -0.75 18.70
C SER A 26 10.65 -1.54 17.87
N LYS A 27 10.30 -2.73 18.37
CA LYS A 27 9.29 -3.59 17.74
C LYS A 27 7.89 -2.96 17.75
N ALA A 28 7.56 -2.17 18.76
CA ALA A 28 6.31 -1.43 18.83
C ALA A 28 6.24 -0.33 17.75
N ASP A 29 7.33 0.41 17.57
CA ASP A 29 7.47 1.41 16.51
C ASP A 29 7.42 0.77 15.12
N PHE A 30 8.06 -0.39 14.94
CA PHE A 30 7.97 -1.19 13.72
C PHE A 30 6.52 -1.54 13.37
N ILE A 31 5.78 -2.09 14.33
CA ILE A 31 4.37 -2.46 14.15
C ILE A 31 3.50 -1.24 13.85
N HIS A 32 3.75 -0.11 14.53
CA HIS A 32 3.02 1.13 14.31
C HIS A 32 3.23 1.65 12.87
N LYS A 33 4.49 1.79 12.43
CA LYS A 33 4.86 2.25 11.09
C LYS A 33 4.34 1.32 9.99
N LEU A 34 4.44 0.01 10.16
CA LEU A 34 3.82 -0.96 9.24
C LEU A 34 2.29 -0.88 9.21
N GLY A 35 1.66 -0.50 10.32
CA GLY A 35 0.23 -0.21 10.38
C GLY A 35 -0.16 0.97 9.48
N ILE A 36 0.65 2.02 9.44
CA ILE A 36 0.47 3.18 8.56
C ILE A 36 0.64 2.76 7.09
N VAL A 37 1.73 2.03 6.76
CA VAL A 37 1.95 1.48 5.40
C VAL A 37 0.73 0.70 4.91
N ARG A 38 0.16 -0.14 5.77
CA ARG A 38 -1.03 -0.94 5.43
C ARG A 38 -2.25 -0.06 5.13
N LYS A 39 -2.43 1.02 5.88
CA LYS A 39 -3.55 1.95 5.68
C LYS A 39 -3.45 2.64 4.31
N GLU A 40 -2.27 3.17 3.98
CA GLU A 40 -1.99 3.84 2.70
C GLU A 40 -2.15 2.89 1.49
N LEU A 41 -1.68 1.64 1.62
CA LEU A 41 -1.88 0.60 0.60
C LEU A 41 -3.37 0.29 0.39
N ASN A 42 -4.15 0.23 1.47
CA ASN A 42 -5.58 -0.03 1.37
C ASN A 42 -6.34 1.13 0.70
N GLU A 43 -5.99 2.37 1.00
CA GLU A 43 -6.53 3.55 0.33
C GLU A 43 -6.19 3.54 -1.17
N SER A 44 -4.93 3.25 -1.52
CA SER A 44 -4.49 3.08 -2.91
C SER A 44 -5.26 2.00 -3.66
N ARG A 45 -5.51 0.86 -3.01
CA ARG A 45 -6.33 -0.24 -3.55
C ARG A 45 -7.77 0.20 -3.84
N ILE A 46 -8.36 1.01 -2.96
CA ILE A 46 -9.73 1.53 -3.15
C ILE A 46 -9.76 2.45 -4.37
N TRP A 47 -8.80 3.35 -4.51
CA TRP A 47 -8.70 4.23 -5.68
C TRP A 47 -8.56 3.45 -6.98
N LEU A 48 -7.68 2.45 -7.03
CA LEU A 48 -7.52 1.57 -8.20
C LEU A 48 -8.83 0.82 -8.52
N ARG A 49 -9.56 0.31 -7.53
CA ARG A 49 -10.86 -0.33 -7.75
C ARG A 49 -11.92 0.64 -8.29
N ILE A 50 -11.94 1.88 -7.82
CA ILE A 50 -12.85 2.91 -8.33
C ILE A 50 -12.51 3.20 -9.80
N LEU A 51 -11.23 3.42 -10.11
CA LEU A 51 -10.77 3.69 -11.47
C LEU A 51 -11.11 2.56 -12.44
N HIS A 52 -10.88 1.31 -12.01
CA HIS A 52 -11.25 0.14 -12.80
C HIS A 52 -12.76 0.09 -13.10
N LYS A 53 -13.60 0.39 -12.10
CA LYS A 53 -15.07 0.38 -12.24
C LYS A 53 -15.62 1.53 -13.07
N THR A 54 -14.92 2.66 -13.14
CA THR A 54 -15.36 3.82 -13.93
C THR A 54 -15.16 3.67 -15.43
N GLY A 55 -14.67 2.52 -15.91
CA GLY A 55 -14.51 2.25 -17.35
C GLY A 55 -13.45 3.13 -18.02
N ALA A 56 -12.52 3.68 -17.24
CA ALA A 56 -11.44 4.49 -17.78
C ALA A 56 -10.58 3.64 -18.74
N PRO A 57 -10.06 4.21 -19.85
CA PRO A 57 -9.17 3.52 -20.78
C PRO A 57 -7.88 2.99 -20.12
N ALA A 58 -7.64 3.34 -18.85
CA ALA A 58 -6.58 2.80 -18.02
C ALA A 58 -6.85 1.39 -17.46
N SER A 59 -7.98 0.73 -17.78
CA SER A 59 -8.32 -0.59 -17.21
C SER A 59 -7.22 -1.64 -17.39
N GLU A 60 -6.56 -1.66 -18.55
CA GLU A 60 -5.43 -2.57 -18.84
C GLU A 60 -4.18 -2.27 -17.99
N LEU A 61 -3.98 -1.03 -17.56
CA LEU A 61 -2.90 -0.62 -16.64
C LEU A 61 -3.31 -0.82 -15.17
N VAL A 62 -4.60 -0.71 -14.86
CA VAL A 62 -5.12 -0.79 -13.48
C VAL A 62 -5.21 -2.23 -12.99
N ALA A 63 -5.53 -3.19 -13.86
CA ALA A 63 -5.59 -4.61 -13.50
C ALA A 63 -4.27 -5.16 -12.92
N PRO A 64 -3.09 -4.97 -13.56
CA PRO A 64 -1.82 -5.43 -12.98
C PRO A 64 -1.48 -4.68 -11.68
N LEU A 65 -1.74 -3.36 -11.61
CA LEU A 65 -1.51 -2.57 -10.38
C LEU A 65 -2.38 -3.05 -9.20
N LEU A 66 -3.62 -3.49 -9.44
CA LEU A 66 -4.46 -4.11 -8.42
C LEU A 66 -3.86 -5.43 -7.92
N GLY A 67 -3.23 -6.21 -8.82
CA GLY A 67 -2.49 -7.41 -8.47
C GLY A 67 -1.32 -7.09 -7.53
N GLU A 68 -0.46 -6.17 -7.95
CA GLU A 68 0.72 -5.74 -7.16
C GLU A 68 0.33 -5.22 -5.77
N VAL A 69 -0.66 -4.33 -5.67
CA VAL A 69 -1.12 -3.80 -4.38
C VAL A 69 -1.69 -4.91 -3.48
N THR A 70 -2.29 -5.93 -4.07
CA THR A 70 -2.79 -7.10 -3.32
C THR A 70 -1.65 -7.95 -2.79
N GLU A 71 -0.61 -8.19 -3.59
CA GLU A 71 0.58 -8.92 -3.16
C GLU A 71 1.34 -8.17 -2.07
N LEU A 72 1.56 -6.86 -2.24
CA LEU A 72 2.17 -6.01 -1.23
C LEU A 72 1.39 -6.01 0.08
N SER A 73 0.05 -5.95 0.01
CA SER A 73 -0.80 -6.05 1.21
C SER A 73 -0.58 -7.36 1.96
N ARG A 74 -0.44 -8.49 1.26
CA ARG A 74 -0.16 -9.80 1.87
C ARG A 74 1.21 -9.85 2.52
N ILE A 75 2.23 -9.28 1.88
CA ILE A 75 3.59 -9.18 2.43
C ILE A 75 3.57 -8.37 3.73
N ILE A 76 2.91 -7.22 3.74
CA ILE A 76 2.79 -6.35 4.92
C ILE A 76 2.01 -7.03 6.04
N GLU A 77 0.91 -7.72 5.72
CA GLU A 77 0.16 -8.50 6.72
C GLU A 77 0.97 -9.65 7.31
N SER A 78 1.73 -10.38 6.48
CA SER A 78 2.61 -11.44 6.97
C SER A 78 3.70 -10.88 7.88
N SER A 79 4.30 -9.74 7.52
CA SER A 79 5.31 -9.05 8.31
C SER A 79 4.75 -8.58 9.67
N LEU A 80 3.53 -8.04 9.69
CA LEU A 80 2.82 -7.67 10.92
C LEU A 80 2.52 -8.88 11.81
N LYS A 81 2.10 -10.01 11.24
CA LYS A 81 1.86 -11.26 11.98
C LYS A 81 3.15 -11.79 12.60
N THR A 82 4.26 -11.82 11.86
CA THR A 82 5.58 -12.22 12.37
C THR A 82 6.05 -11.29 13.48
N ALA A 83 5.91 -9.97 13.29
CA ALA A 83 6.29 -8.98 14.30
C ALA A 83 5.51 -9.13 15.61
N ARG A 84 4.23 -9.53 15.54
CA ARG A 84 3.38 -9.74 16.72
C ARG A 84 3.53 -11.11 17.40
N SER A 85 3.93 -12.14 16.66
CA SER A 85 3.96 -13.54 17.15
C SER A 85 5.26 -13.92 17.86
N HIS A 86 6.39 -13.34 17.49
CA HIS A 86 7.60 -13.48 18.28
C HIS A 86 7.45 -12.64 19.57
N HIS A 87 7.12 -13.29 20.68
CA HIS A 87 7.27 -12.73 22.03
C HIS A 87 8.75 -12.76 22.43
#